data_AF-A0A672NGC1-F1
#
_entry.id   AF-A0A672NGC1-F1
#
_cell.length_a   1.000
_cell.length_b   1.000
_cell.length_c   1.000
_cell.angle_alpha   90.00
_cell.angle_beta   90.00
_cell.angle_gamma   90.00
#
_symmetry.space_group_name_H-M   'P 1'
#
loop_
_entity.id
_entity.type
_entity.pdbx_description
1 polymer ?
#
loop_
_entity_poly.entity_id
_entity_poly.type
_entity_poly.pdbx_seq_one_letter_code
_entity_poly.pdbx_strand_id
1 'polypeptide(L)'
;SGKEPKLHRSPLTRENQQFNFRLQQSHIVQRTHLFPVVLSRWSSETRSIQGICIWGSSSCPGLRCLSGLWRSFLASPVWGEDLLTSCGFLLCKGLISKLDLISIRLSSGARLFSFLSLAWGFVADVDIESEQFRQIGALRFLLSTLLRLAYLRIYQGKLAFLPAESQRESASAGFSTADSRLPDHLLVPLEQPVPQDWTLVEEQEFVLVLAMFQSHLGEDLVAAPDARADDGLIHLFYVTAGISRTALLRLFWTMQSGTHLDWGCTHLVYRRARALRLEPLSEAGVMTVDGERVEYGPLQAQVHRGLFKMGGPLPEPHNPDWLLLNLNLMFACLFY
;
A
#
# COMPACT_ATOMS: atom_id res chain seq x y z
N SER A 1 1.85 11.14 -64.69
CA SER A 1 1.31 9.84 -64.24
C SER A 1 1.73 9.65 -62.79
N GLY A 2 0.87 10.07 -61.85
CA GLY A 2 1.16 10.00 -60.42
C GLY A 2 0.02 9.28 -59.71
N LYS A 3 0.33 8.16 -59.06
CA LYS A 3 -0.48 7.51 -58.04
C LYS A 3 0.46 6.75 -57.10
N GLU A 4 0.73 7.33 -55.92
CA GLU A 4 1.18 6.58 -54.75
C GLU A 4 0.00 5.76 -54.19
N PRO A 5 0.24 4.52 -53.68
CA PRO A 5 -0.81 3.75 -53.03
C PRO A 5 -1.05 4.24 -51.59
N LYS A 6 -2.32 4.53 -51.28
CA LYS A 6 -2.82 4.82 -49.93
C LYS A 6 -2.66 3.60 -49.03
N LEU A 7 -1.88 3.73 -47.95
CA LEU A 7 -1.86 2.75 -46.86
C LEU A 7 -3.13 2.94 -45.99
N HIS A 8 -4.04 1.97 -46.05
CA HIS A 8 -5.19 1.87 -45.15
C HIS A 8 -4.71 1.72 -43.69
N ARG A 9 -5.06 2.66 -42.80
CA ARG A 9 -5.01 2.44 -41.35
C ARG A 9 -6.14 1.48 -40.97
N SER A 10 -5.78 0.25 -40.62
CA SER A 10 -6.65 -0.67 -39.90
C SER A 10 -6.79 -0.23 -38.43
N PRO A 11 -7.96 -0.45 -37.79
CA PRO A 11 -8.14 -0.14 -36.38
C PRO A 11 -7.31 -1.10 -35.52
N LEU A 12 -6.60 -0.54 -34.55
CA LEU A 12 -5.79 -1.27 -33.56
C LEU A 12 -6.63 -2.38 -32.90
N THR A 13 -6.29 -3.64 -33.15
CA THR A 13 -6.89 -4.82 -32.52
C THR A 13 -6.40 -4.98 -31.07
N ARG A 14 -7.26 -5.56 -30.22
CA ARG A 14 -7.08 -5.77 -28.76
C ARG A 14 -5.75 -6.40 -28.34
N GLU A 15 -5.07 -7.13 -29.22
CA GLU A 15 -3.76 -7.73 -28.94
C GLU A 15 -2.64 -6.70 -28.79
N ASN A 16 -2.70 -5.57 -29.51
CA ASN A 16 -1.70 -4.49 -29.40
C ASN A 16 -1.80 -3.72 -28.06
N GLN A 17 -2.97 -3.72 -27.41
CA GLN A 17 -3.12 -3.16 -26.06
C GLN A 17 -2.53 -4.10 -25.00
N GLN A 18 -2.70 -5.42 -25.15
CA GLN A 18 -2.05 -6.42 -24.30
C GLN A 18 -0.53 -6.44 -24.44
N PHE A 19 -0.01 -6.20 -25.65
CA PHE A 19 1.44 -6.14 -25.90
C PHE A 19 2.07 -4.87 -25.31
N ASN A 20 1.38 -3.73 -25.39
CA ASN A 20 1.84 -2.49 -24.73
C ASN A 20 1.84 -2.58 -23.19
N PHE A 21 0.88 -3.32 -22.59
CA PHE A 21 0.86 -3.55 -21.15
C PHE A 21 2.06 -4.40 -20.67
N ARG A 22 2.48 -5.39 -21.47
CA ARG A 22 3.70 -6.16 -21.20
C ARG A 22 4.97 -5.34 -21.39
N LEU A 23 5.00 -4.43 -22.37
CA LEU A 23 6.17 -3.59 -22.65
C LEU A 23 6.40 -2.50 -21.61
N GLN A 24 5.34 -1.91 -21.05
CA GLN A 24 5.48 -0.96 -19.92
C GLN A 24 6.03 -1.65 -18.68
N GLN A 25 5.65 -2.91 -18.41
CA GLN A 25 6.26 -3.69 -17.33
C GLN A 25 7.67 -4.21 -17.69
N SER A 26 7.99 -4.48 -18.96
CA SER A 26 9.30 -5.02 -19.34
C SER A 26 10.39 -3.94 -19.47
N HIS A 27 10.06 -2.70 -19.81
CA HIS A 27 11.03 -1.60 -19.79
C HIS A 27 11.44 -1.19 -18.35
N ILE A 28 10.62 -1.54 -17.36
CA ILE A 28 10.96 -1.45 -15.92
C ILE A 28 11.96 -2.55 -15.50
N VAL A 29 12.07 -3.64 -16.26
CA VAL A 29 12.80 -4.86 -15.86
C VAL A 29 14.25 -4.94 -16.37
N GLN A 30 14.68 -4.09 -17.32
CA GLN A 30 15.98 -4.27 -17.99
C GLN A 30 17.17 -3.45 -17.45
N ARG A 31 17.03 -2.70 -16.35
CA ARG A 31 18.21 -2.12 -15.68
C ARG A 31 18.17 -2.35 -14.19
N THR A 32 19.21 -3.07 -13.74
CA THR A 32 19.68 -3.30 -12.37
C THR A 32 19.15 -4.55 -11.66
N HIS A 33 20.08 -5.49 -11.45
CA HIS A 33 20.00 -6.54 -10.44
C HIS A 33 19.76 -5.88 -9.07
N LEU A 34 18.80 -6.37 -8.27
CA LEU A 34 18.39 -5.90 -6.92
C LEU A 34 17.03 -5.16 -6.82
N PHE A 35 16.08 -5.44 -7.72
CA PHE A 35 14.66 -5.09 -7.50
C PHE A 35 13.87 -6.28 -6.94
N PRO A 36 12.89 -6.06 -6.03
CA PRO A 36 11.86 -7.06 -5.76
C PRO A 36 11.07 -7.35 -7.03
N VAL A 37 11.19 -8.58 -7.54
CA VAL A 37 10.45 -9.02 -8.73
C VAL A 37 9.02 -9.39 -8.33
N VAL A 38 8.08 -8.46 -8.43
CA VAL A 38 6.64 -8.76 -8.28
C VAL A 38 6.15 -9.48 -9.55
N LEU A 39 6.15 -10.82 -9.53
CA LEU A 39 5.49 -11.64 -10.55
C LEU A 39 3.99 -11.74 -10.27
N SER A 40 3.22 -10.71 -10.64
CA SER A 40 1.76 -10.80 -10.61
C SER A 40 1.25 -11.44 -11.90
N ARG A 41 0.59 -12.60 -11.81
CA ARG A 41 -0.13 -13.24 -12.93
C ARG A 41 -1.63 -13.22 -12.66
N TRP A 42 -2.41 -12.65 -13.59
CA TRP A 42 -3.86 -12.78 -13.56
C TRP A 42 -4.26 -14.21 -13.91
N SER A 43 -4.93 -14.91 -12.99
CA SER A 43 -5.52 -16.22 -13.24
C SER A 43 -6.99 -16.06 -13.63
N SER A 44 -7.33 -16.40 -14.88
CA SER A 44 -8.72 -16.42 -15.38
C SER A 44 -9.60 -17.43 -14.66
N GLU A 45 -9.00 -18.47 -14.09
CA GLU A 45 -9.68 -19.61 -13.47
C GLU A 45 -10.05 -19.32 -12.01
N THR A 46 -9.18 -18.61 -11.28
CA THR A 46 -9.42 -18.25 -9.86
C THR A 46 -9.96 -16.83 -9.67
N ARG A 47 -10.14 -16.05 -10.75
CA ARG A 47 -10.54 -14.64 -10.76
C ARG A 47 -9.73 -13.76 -9.79
N SER A 48 -8.45 -14.08 -9.63
CA SER A 48 -7.56 -13.39 -8.68
C SER A 48 -6.19 -13.13 -9.30
N ILE A 49 -5.53 -12.06 -8.85
CA ILE A 49 -4.12 -11.82 -9.13
C ILE A 49 -3.33 -12.76 -8.22
N GLN A 50 -2.49 -13.59 -8.82
CA GLN A 50 -1.61 -14.53 -8.11
C GLN A 50 -0.17 -14.04 -8.16
N GLY A 51 0.51 -14.06 -7.01
CA GLY A 51 1.97 -14.05 -6.90
C GLY A 51 2.59 -12.74 -6.40
N ILE A 52 3.24 -12.83 -5.24
CA ILE A 52 4.33 -11.95 -4.80
C ILE A 52 5.47 -12.88 -4.35
N CYS A 53 6.60 -12.84 -5.07
CA CYS A 53 7.88 -13.37 -4.61
C CYS A 53 8.82 -12.17 -4.45
N ILE A 54 9.10 -11.75 -3.22
CA ILE A 54 9.93 -10.57 -2.98
C ILE A 54 11.39 -11.02 -2.90
N TRP A 55 12.23 -10.50 -3.79
CA TRP A 55 13.68 -10.69 -3.78
C TRP A 55 14.37 -9.33 -3.82
N GLY A 56 14.87 -8.82 -2.70
CA GLY A 56 15.57 -7.54 -2.68
C GLY A 56 15.76 -6.96 -1.27
N SER A 57 16.88 -6.26 -1.10
CA SER A 57 17.35 -5.53 0.09
C SER A 57 16.32 -5.33 1.22
N SER A 58 16.47 -6.08 2.31
CA SER A 58 16.21 -5.79 3.74
C SER A 58 15.15 -4.77 4.19
N SER A 59 14.15 -4.40 3.38
CA SER A 59 13.20 -3.33 3.72
C SER A 59 11.92 -3.41 2.88
N CYS A 60 11.32 -4.60 2.71
CA CYS A 60 10.01 -4.74 2.09
C CYS A 60 8.92 -4.95 3.17
N PRO A 61 8.11 -3.92 3.50
CA PRO A 61 7.15 -3.97 4.61
C PRO A 61 6.06 -5.04 4.45
N GLY A 62 5.73 -5.40 3.21
CA GLY A 62 4.72 -6.42 2.89
C GLY A 62 4.99 -7.80 3.49
N LEU A 63 6.26 -8.16 3.75
CA LEU A 63 6.64 -9.44 4.37
C LEU A 63 6.23 -9.52 5.85
N ARG A 64 6.19 -8.38 6.56
CA ARG A 64 5.86 -8.30 8.00
C ARG A 64 4.39 -8.01 8.26
N CYS A 65 3.67 -7.45 7.30
CA CYS A 65 2.21 -7.37 7.33
C CYS A 65 1.55 -8.75 7.40
N LEU A 66 2.13 -9.72 6.68
CA LEU A 66 1.79 -11.12 6.89
C LEU A 66 2.15 -11.58 8.30
N SER A 67 3.17 -11.03 8.95
CA SER A 67 3.55 -11.30 10.34
C SER A 67 2.67 -10.71 11.45
N GLY A 68 1.72 -9.82 11.10
CA GLY A 68 0.59 -9.56 11.99
C GLY A 68 -0.22 -10.84 12.29
N LEU A 69 -0.27 -11.77 11.32
CA LEU A 69 -0.76 -13.15 11.55
C LEU A 69 0.27 -14.07 12.23
N TRP A 70 1.54 -13.70 12.27
CA TRP A 70 2.63 -14.51 12.85
C TRP A 70 2.78 -14.35 14.36
N ARG A 71 2.16 -13.35 15.01
CA ARG A 71 2.10 -13.28 16.49
C ARG A 71 1.52 -14.55 17.11
N SER A 72 0.70 -15.30 16.37
CA SER A 72 0.16 -16.58 16.82
C SER A 72 1.08 -17.79 16.57
N PHE A 73 2.17 -17.66 15.78
CA PHE A 73 2.98 -18.80 15.33
C PHE A 73 4.44 -18.78 15.79
N LEU A 74 5.07 -17.62 16.01
CA LEU A 74 6.43 -17.51 16.55
C LEU A 74 6.52 -16.38 17.58
N ALA A 75 7.18 -16.69 18.70
CA ALA A 75 7.23 -15.86 19.91
C ALA A 75 8.07 -14.56 19.79
N SER A 76 8.81 -14.35 18.70
CA SER A 76 9.76 -13.23 18.57
C SER A 76 9.79 -12.61 17.17
N PRO A 77 10.00 -11.29 17.06
CA PRO A 77 10.24 -10.60 15.79
C PRO A 77 11.50 -11.13 15.08
N VAL A 78 11.37 -11.42 13.78
CA VAL A 78 12.42 -11.99 12.92
C VAL A 78 12.90 -10.94 11.90
N TRP A 79 14.18 -10.97 11.53
CA TRP A 79 14.85 -9.96 10.69
C TRP A 79 15.69 -10.59 9.58
N GLY A 80 15.94 -9.87 8.48
CA GLY A 80 16.95 -10.24 7.48
C GLY A 80 16.76 -11.63 6.85
N GLU A 81 17.79 -12.49 6.91
CA GLU A 81 17.77 -13.83 6.30
C GLU A 81 16.74 -14.78 6.94
N ASP A 82 16.45 -14.61 8.22
CA ASP A 82 15.47 -15.42 8.93
C ASP A 82 14.03 -15.10 8.46
N LEU A 83 13.78 -13.84 8.08
CA LEU A 83 12.51 -13.42 7.47
C LEU A 83 12.34 -14.05 6.09
N LEU A 84 13.42 -14.09 5.29
CA LEU A 84 13.41 -14.74 3.98
C LEU A 84 13.15 -16.24 4.10
N THR A 85 13.80 -16.91 5.05
CA THR A 85 13.63 -18.35 5.30
C THR A 85 12.20 -18.67 5.74
N SER A 86 11.66 -17.86 6.63
CA SER A 86 10.28 -17.89 7.10
C SER A 86 9.27 -17.79 5.95
N CYS A 87 9.47 -16.87 5.01
CA CYS A 87 8.62 -16.73 3.83
C CYS A 87 8.78 -17.89 2.84
N GLY A 88 10.00 -18.40 2.65
CA GLY A 88 10.26 -19.60 1.85
C GLY A 88 9.49 -20.81 2.37
N PHE A 89 9.47 -20.99 3.70
CA PHE A 89 8.72 -22.07 4.33
C PHE A 89 7.20 -21.95 4.13
N LEU A 90 6.64 -20.74 4.22
CA LEU A 90 5.21 -20.51 3.94
C LEU A 90 4.84 -20.80 2.48
N LEU A 91 5.71 -20.40 1.54
CA LEU A 91 5.53 -20.71 0.13
C LEU A 91 5.54 -22.23 -0.09
N CYS A 92 6.49 -22.95 0.51
CA CYS A 92 6.56 -24.41 0.45
C CYS A 92 5.33 -25.09 1.07
N LYS A 93 4.75 -24.51 2.13
CA LYS A 93 3.50 -25.00 2.74
C LYS A 93 2.26 -24.73 1.90
N GLY A 94 2.33 -23.86 0.89
CA GLY A 94 1.19 -23.54 0.02
C GLY A 94 0.03 -22.85 0.74
N LEU A 95 0.29 -22.21 1.89
CA LEU A 95 -0.74 -21.45 2.61
C LEU A 95 -1.05 -20.17 1.83
N ILE A 96 -2.33 -19.90 1.60
CA ILE A 96 -2.79 -18.74 0.83
C ILE A 96 -3.69 -17.88 1.72
N SER A 97 -3.37 -16.59 1.78
CA SER A 97 -4.16 -15.58 2.47
C SER A 97 -4.70 -14.56 1.49
N LYS A 98 -5.90 -14.06 1.79
CA LYS A 98 -6.52 -12.97 1.03
C LYS A 98 -5.92 -11.65 1.49
N LEU A 99 -5.82 -10.71 0.56
CA LEU A 99 -5.31 -9.38 0.81
C LEU A 99 -6.13 -8.36 0.04
N ASP A 100 -6.35 -7.21 0.65
CA ASP A 100 -7.09 -6.10 0.08
C ASP A 100 -6.29 -5.40 -1.01
N LEU A 101 -7.00 -4.99 -2.07
CA LEU A 101 -6.40 -4.27 -3.18
C LEU A 101 -7.05 -2.90 -3.32
N ILE A 102 -6.23 -1.87 -3.40
CA ILE A 102 -6.71 -0.49 -3.46
C ILE A 102 -6.59 -0.02 -4.89
N SER A 103 -7.72 0.43 -5.44
CA SER A 103 -7.79 1.06 -6.75
C SER A 103 -7.58 2.56 -6.58
N ILE A 104 -6.53 3.11 -7.19
CA ILE A 104 -6.19 4.53 -7.13
C ILE A 104 -6.40 5.14 -8.52
N ARG A 105 -7.11 6.27 -8.58
CA ARG A 105 -7.33 7.06 -9.80
C ARG A 105 -6.58 8.38 -9.67
N LEU A 106 -5.72 8.64 -10.65
CA LEU A 106 -4.92 9.86 -10.75
C LEU A 106 -5.63 10.91 -11.63
N SER A 107 -5.18 12.16 -11.54
CA SER A 107 -5.64 13.29 -12.36
C SER A 107 -5.51 13.07 -13.87
N SER A 108 -4.48 12.35 -14.32
CA SER A 108 -4.34 11.97 -15.74
C SER A 108 -5.41 11.00 -16.25
N GLY A 109 -6.26 10.46 -15.38
CA GLY A 109 -7.19 9.37 -15.68
C GLY A 109 -6.57 7.98 -15.57
N ALA A 110 -5.27 7.89 -15.27
CA ALA A 110 -4.59 6.62 -15.01
C ALA A 110 -5.18 5.93 -13.77
N ARG A 111 -5.27 4.59 -13.84
CA ARG A 111 -5.70 3.74 -12.73
C ARG A 111 -4.54 2.87 -12.29
N LEU A 112 -4.17 2.98 -11.02
CA LEU A 112 -3.15 2.18 -10.36
C LEU A 112 -3.79 1.25 -9.34
N PHE A 113 -3.07 0.18 -9.00
CA PHE A 113 -3.45 -0.70 -7.90
C PHE A 113 -2.32 -0.73 -6.88
N SER A 114 -2.70 -0.72 -5.61
CA SER A 114 -1.77 -0.70 -4.48
C SER A 114 -2.23 -1.67 -3.41
N PHE A 115 -1.27 -2.22 -2.67
CA PHE A 115 -1.54 -3.19 -1.62
C PHE A 115 -0.89 -2.82 -0.27
N LEU A 116 -0.01 -1.82 -0.24
CA LEU A 116 0.72 -1.43 0.96
C LEU A 116 0.31 -0.05 1.47
N SER A 117 0.55 1.01 0.69
CA SER A 117 0.36 2.38 1.16
C SER A 117 0.22 3.43 0.06
N LEU A 118 -0.38 4.55 0.43
CA LEU A 118 -0.36 5.81 -0.30
C LEU A 118 0.12 6.90 0.67
N ALA A 119 1.14 7.67 0.29
CA ALA A 119 1.67 8.75 1.11
C ALA A 119 1.76 10.09 0.37
N TRP A 120 1.54 11.16 1.12
CA TRP A 120 1.72 12.55 0.69
C TRP A 120 2.28 13.37 1.85
N GLY A 121 3.14 14.34 1.52
CA GLY A 121 3.84 15.16 2.51
C GLY A 121 5.08 14.48 3.07
N PHE A 122 5.31 14.58 4.39
CA PHE A 122 6.55 14.16 5.03
C PHE A 122 7.03 12.75 4.65
N VAL A 123 6.14 11.76 4.68
CA VAL A 123 6.50 10.35 4.38
C VAL A 123 6.91 10.19 2.92
N ALA A 124 6.16 10.79 1.99
CA ALA A 124 6.48 10.74 0.57
C ALA A 124 7.81 11.44 0.23
N ASP A 125 8.12 12.56 0.90
CA ASP A 125 9.42 13.21 0.78
C ASP A 125 10.55 12.29 1.30
N VAL A 126 10.35 11.61 2.45
CA VAL A 126 11.33 10.66 3.00
C VAL A 126 11.54 9.46 2.07
N ASP A 127 10.47 8.89 1.50
CA ASP A 127 10.55 7.78 0.55
C ASP A 127 11.52 8.11 -0.60
N ILE A 128 11.31 9.27 -1.24
CA ILE A 128 12.08 9.68 -2.43
C ILE A 128 13.47 10.21 -2.08
N GLU A 129 13.60 11.06 -1.06
CA GLU A 129 14.90 11.63 -0.68
C GLU A 129 15.84 10.55 -0.12
N SER A 130 15.32 9.52 0.55
CA SER A 130 16.14 8.43 1.09
C SER A 130 16.75 7.50 0.04
N GLU A 131 16.24 7.48 -1.19
CA GLU A 131 16.83 6.70 -2.29
C GLU A 131 18.27 7.15 -2.63
N GLN A 132 18.63 8.40 -2.32
CA GLN A 132 20.02 8.88 -2.44
C GLN A 132 20.99 8.13 -1.53
N PHE A 133 20.49 7.57 -0.43
CA PHE A 133 21.26 6.84 0.57
C PHE A 133 21.00 5.32 0.50
N ARG A 134 20.57 4.79 -0.65
CA ARG A 134 20.26 3.36 -0.83
C ARG A 134 21.41 2.43 -0.39
N GLN A 135 22.65 2.90 -0.42
CA GLN A 135 23.85 2.15 -0.02
C GLN A 135 23.93 1.82 1.48
N ILE A 136 23.27 2.58 2.35
CA ILE A 136 23.29 2.36 3.81
C ILE A 136 22.08 1.53 4.30
N GLY A 137 21.34 0.90 3.38
CA GLY A 137 20.22 0.02 3.71
C GLY A 137 19.10 0.75 4.45
N ALA A 138 18.46 0.08 5.41
CA ALA A 138 17.31 0.60 6.16
C ALA A 138 17.57 1.93 6.90
N LEU A 139 18.84 2.22 7.24
CA LEU A 139 19.24 3.46 7.92
C LEU A 139 18.93 4.72 7.08
N ARG A 140 18.79 4.56 5.75
CA ARG A 140 18.41 5.66 4.84
C ARG A 140 17.13 6.36 5.27
N PHE A 141 16.14 5.61 5.76
CA PHE A 141 14.86 6.17 6.19
C PHE A 141 15.02 6.98 7.48
N LEU A 142 15.84 6.51 8.42
CA LEU A 142 16.14 7.25 9.64
C LEU A 142 16.87 8.56 9.33
N LEU A 143 17.91 8.50 8.48
CA LEU A 143 18.69 9.68 8.10
C LEU A 143 17.80 10.73 7.41
N SER A 144 17.02 10.31 6.41
CA SER A 144 16.10 11.20 5.71
C SER A 144 15.02 11.75 6.61
N THR A 145 14.48 10.93 7.54
CA THR A 145 13.51 11.40 8.54
C THR A 145 14.11 12.51 9.40
N LEU A 146 15.34 12.35 9.91
CA LEU A 146 16.00 13.37 10.73
C LEU A 146 16.27 14.66 9.95
N LEU A 147 16.72 14.54 8.69
CA LEU A 147 16.94 15.70 7.82
C LEU A 147 15.64 16.43 7.51
N ARG A 148 14.57 15.70 7.15
CA ARG A 148 13.24 16.27 6.92
C ARG A 148 12.64 16.86 8.18
N LEU A 149 12.94 16.30 9.35
CA LEU A 149 12.49 16.83 10.64
C LEU A 149 13.14 18.18 10.98
N ALA A 150 14.44 18.33 10.68
CA ALA A 150 15.14 19.61 10.83
C ALA A 150 14.49 20.70 9.95
N TYR A 151 14.17 20.35 8.69
CA TYR A 151 13.55 21.23 7.70
C TYR A 151 12.08 20.88 7.41
N LEU A 152 11.28 20.80 8.49
CA LEU A 152 9.87 20.42 8.42
C LEU A 152 9.09 21.34 7.47
N ARG A 153 8.35 20.75 6.53
CA ARG A 153 7.49 21.45 5.57
C ARG A 153 6.03 21.23 5.96
N ILE A 154 5.20 22.18 5.55
CA ILE A 154 3.74 22.11 5.63
C ILE A 154 3.21 22.03 4.20
N TYR A 155 2.22 21.19 4.00
CA TYR A 155 1.61 20.88 2.71
C TYR A 155 0.14 21.27 2.77
N GLN A 156 -0.30 22.05 1.77
CA GLN A 156 -1.68 22.50 1.69
C GLN A 156 -2.48 21.59 0.77
N GLY A 157 -3.65 21.13 1.23
CA GLY A 157 -4.45 20.13 0.53
C GLY A 157 -5.87 20.03 1.08
N LYS A 158 -6.76 19.41 0.32
CA LYS A 158 -8.07 18.97 0.81
C LYS A 158 -8.07 17.46 0.93
N LEU A 159 -8.56 16.97 2.07
CA LEU A 159 -8.70 15.54 2.34
C LEU A 159 -10.17 15.25 2.61
N ALA A 160 -10.71 14.27 1.89
CA ALA A 160 -12.04 13.75 2.13
C ALA A 160 -11.97 12.23 2.18
N PHE A 161 -12.80 11.60 3.02
CA PHE A 161 -12.86 10.15 3.11
C PHE A 161 -14.27 9.66 3.40
N LEU A 162 -14.53 8.41 3.01
CA LEU A 162 -15.74 7.70 3.35
C LEU A 162 -15.49 6.83 4.59
N PRO A 163 -16.06 7.17 5.77
CA PRO A 163 -15.86 6.41 7.00
C PRO A 163 -16.29 4.95 6.87
N ALA A 164 -15.63 4.06 7.60
CA ALA A 164 -15.94 2.62 7.60
C ALA A 164 -17.40 2.32 7.99
N GLU A 165 -17.95 3.10 8.91
CA GLU A 165 -19.29 2.94 9.49
C GLU A 165 -20.43 3.44 8.59
N SER A 166 -20.10 4.13 7.49
CA SER A 166 -21.12 4.64 6.56
C SER A 166 -21.92 3.48 5.93
N GLN A 167 -23.25 3.59 5.84
CA GLN A 167 -24.12 2.50 5.37
C GLN A 167 -24.19 2.33 3.84
N ARG A 168 -23.23 2.87 3.07
CA ARG A 168 -23.13 2.57 1.63
C ARG A 168 -22.67 1.14 1.38
N GLU A 169 -23.60 0.21 1.48
CA GLU A 169 -23.53 -1.09 0.82
C GLU A 169 -24.10 -0.90 -0.59
N SER A 170 -23.22 -0.66 -1.58
CA SER A 170 -23.58 -0.83 -2.99
C SER A 170 -24.66 0.12 -3.57
N ALA A 171 -24.62 1.41 -3.24
CA ALA A 171 -25.40 2.41 -3.98
C ALA A 171 -24.70 2.75 -5.32
N SER A 172 -25.42 2.48 -6.40
CA SER A 172 -25.15 2.56 -7.85
C SER A 172 -24.68 3.91 -8.42
N ALA A 173 -23.80 4.65 -7.73
CA ALA A 173 -23.14 5.86 -8.26
C ALA A 173 -21.77 5.56 -8.90
N GLY A 174 -21.51 4.31 -9.26
CA GLY A 174 -20.19 3.88 -9.71
C GLY A 174 -19.82 4.43 -11.08
N PHE A 175 -18.67 5.11 -11.15
CA PHE A 175 -18.01 5.40 -12.41
C PHE A 175 -17.58 4.08 -13.08
N SER A 176 -18.38 3.63 -14.03
CA SER A 176 -18.09 2.47 -14.87
C SER A 176 -17.43 2.94 -16.16
N THR A 177 -16.11 3.07 -16.15
CA THR A 177 -15.36 3.05 -17.41
C THR A 177 -15.63 1.70 -18.08
N ALA A 178 -15.96 1.70 -19.37
CA ALA A 178 -16.43 0.56 -20.16
C ALA A 178 -15.53 -0.71 -20.20
N ASP A 179 -14.47 -0.78 -19.38
CA ASP A 179 -13.41 -1.81 -19.43
C ASP A 179 -13.09 -2.52 -18.10
N SER A 180 -13.68 -2.20 -16.95
CA SER A 180 -13.19 -2.77 -15.68
C SER A 180 -14.04 -3.90 -15.09
N ARG A 181 -13.44 -5.11 -15.03
CA ARG A 181 -13.91 -6.27 -14.25
C ARG A 181 -14.03 -6.01 -12.73
N LEU A 182 -13.54 -4.85 -12.26
CA LEU A 182 -13.59 -4.36 -10.88
C LEU A 182 -14.05 -2.89 -10.87
N PRO A 183 -15.36 -2.61 -10.69
CA PRO A 183 -15.90 -1.26 -10.69
C PRO A 183 -15.63 -0.51 -9.37
N ASP A 184 -15.17 0.73 -9.47
CA ASP A 184 -14.95 1.63 -8.32
C ASP A 184 -16.27 2.33 -7.94
N HIS A 185 -17.18 1.58 -7.32
CA HIS A 185 -18.54 2.03 -7.05
C HIS A 185 -18.66 3.15 -5.99
N LEU A 186 -17.62 3.38 -5.21
CA LEU A 186 -17.58 4.44 -4.18
C LEU A 186 -17.04 5.76 -4.72
N LEU A 187 -16.46 5.75 -5.93
CA LEU A 187 -15.76 6.90 -6.49
C LEU A 187 -16.62 7.59 -7.56
N VAL A 188 -16.69 8.91 -7.47
CA VAL A 188 -17.21 9.80 -8.52
C VAL A 188 -16.04 10.40 -9.31
N PRO A 189 -16.23 10.94 -10.53
CA PRO A 189 -15.17 11.63 -11.25
C PRO A 189 -14.49 12.72 -10.40
N LEU A 190 -13.21 12.97 -10.64
CA LEU A 190 -12.42 13.92 -9.84
C LEU A 190 -12.95 15.36 -9.99
N GLU A 191 -13.58 15.67 -11.12
CA GLU A 191 -14.16 16.99 -11.43
C GLU A 191 -15.47 17.23 -10.68
N GLN A 192 -16.10 16.18 -10.18
CA GLN A 192 -17.35 16.27 -9.40
C GLN A 192 -17.03 16.40 -7.91
N PRO A 193 -17.83 17.15 -7.14
CA PRO A 193 -17.64 17.24 -5.69
C PRO A 193 -17.76 15.85 -5.05
N VAL A 194 -17.07 15.66 -3.92
CA VAL A 194 -17.22 14.43 -3.14
C VAL A 194 -18.68 14.25 -2.69
N PRO A 195 -19.19 13.02 -2.64
CA PRO A 195 -20.55 12.76 -2.16
C PRO A 195 -20.80 13.28 -0.74
N GLN A 196 -22.04 13.64 -0.41
CA GLN A 196 -22.40 14.25 0.89
C GLN A 196 -22.19 13.34 2.11
N ASP A 197 -22.14 12.03 1.91
CA ASP A 197 -21.87 11.03 2.94
C ASP A 197 -20.38 10.90 3.28
N TRP A 198 -19.51 11.58 2.54
CA TRP A 198 -18.09 11.65 2.83
C TRP A 198 -17.81 12.71 3.89
N THR A 199 -16.84 12.44 4.74
CA THR A 199 -16.33 13.41 5.70
C THR A 199 -15.24 14.24 5.02
N LEU A 200 -15.47 15.54 4.91
CA LEU A 200 -14.45 16.51 4.53
C LEU A 200 -13.66 16.91 5.78
N VAL A 201 -12.33 16.80 5.70
CA VAL A 201 -11.43 17.25 6.77
C VAL A 201 -11.38 18.78 6.73
N GLU A 202 -11.62 19.42 7.88
CA GLU A 202 -11.66 20.89 7.98
C GLU A 202 -10.26 21.50 7.83
N GLU A 203 -9.25 20.81 8.35
CA GLU A 203 -7.85 21.20 8.21
C GLU A 203 -7.40 21.10 6.76
N GLN A 204 -6.71 22.15 6.28
CA GLN A 204 -6.14 22.17 4.94
C GLN A 204 -4.61 22.21 4.96
N GLU A 205 -4.00 22.29 6.14
CA GLU A 205 -2.55 22.34 6.32
C GLU A 205 -2.08 21.09 7.05
N PHE A 206 -1.27 20.29 6.37
CA PHE A 206 -0.80 18.99 6.84
C PHE A 206 0.72 18.96 6.88
N VAL A 207 1.26 18.14 7.78
CA VAL A 207 2.65 17.68 7.71
C VAL A 207 2.74 16.39 6.87
N LEU A 208 1.76 15.50 7.01
CA LEU A 208 1.65 14.28 6.22
C LEU A 208 0.21 13.79 6.14
N VAL A 209 -0.09 13.08 5.07
CA VAL A 209 -1.24 12.18 4.93
C VAL A 209 -0.70 10.82 4.51
N LEU A 210 -1.07 9.78 5.26
CA LEU A 210 -0.62 8.42 5.06
C LEU A 210 -1.83 7.48 5.10
N ALA A 211 -2.13 6.82 4.00
CA ALA A 211 -3.11 5.76 3.93
C ALA A 211 -2.39 4.42 3.93
N MET A 212 -2.63 3.63 4.97
CA MET A 212 -2.08 2.29 5.14
C MET A 212 -3.14 1.25 4.83
N PHE A 213 -2.74 0.21 4.09
CA PHE A 213 -3.59 -0.94 3.77
C PHE A 213 -3.17 -2.18 4.52
N GLN A 214 -2.06 -2.07 5.24
CA GLN A 214 -1.49 -3.13 6.06
C GLN A 214 -0.92 -2.54 7.35
N SER A 215 -0.57 -3.38 8.31
CA SER A 215 -0.16 -2.93 9.65
C SER A 215 1.21 -2.24 9.69
N HIS A 216 2.14 -2.64 8.82
CA HIS A 216 3.52 -2.18 8.84
C HIS A 216 3.83 -1.27 7.64
N LEU A 217 4.39 -0.10 7.91
CA LEU A 217 4.99 0.79 6.90
C LEU A 217 6.44 0.39 6.58
N GLY A 218 7.10 -0.29 7.51
CA GLY A 218 8.50 -0.73 7.45
C GLY A 218 8.68 -1.98 8.31
N GLU A 219 9.82 -2.65 8.19
CA GLU A 219 10.14 -3.83 9.03
C GLU A 219 9.97 -3.52 10.53
N ASP A 220 10.43 -2.33 10.95
CA ASP A 220 10.36 -1.82 12.32
C ASP A 220 9.25 -0.79 12.57
N LEU A 221 8.35 -0.56 11.61
CA LEU A 221 7.41 0.57 11.69
C LEU A 221 5.97 0.08 11.65
N VAL A 222 5.38 -0.16 12.83
CA VAL A 222 3.97 -0.50 13.00
C VAL A 222 3.14 0.78 12.94
N ALA A 223 2.66 1.10 11.74
CA ALA A 223 1.87 2.30 11.49
C ALA A 223 0.38 2.09 11.80
N ALA A 224 -0.18 0.91 11.54
CA ALA A 224 -1.57 0.58 11.80
C ALA A 224 -1.70 -0.72 12.62
N PRO A 225 -1.57 -0.66 13.96
CA PRO A 225 -1.55 -1.85 14.82
C PRO A 225 -2.78 -2.75 14.67
N ASP A 226 -3.94 -2.15 14.41
CA ASP A 226 -5.23 -2.86 14.30
C ASP A 226 -5.54 -3.36 12.88
N ALA A 227 -4.68 -3.06 11.90
CA ALA A 227 -4.93 -3.42 10.50
C ALA A 227 -4.80 -4.93 10.26
N ARG A 228 -5.75 -5.48 9.50
CA ARG A 228 -5.71 -6.85 9.00
C ARG A 228 -5.59 -6.85 7.48
N ALA A 229 -5.03 -7.91 6.92
CA ALA A 229 -4.78 -7.98 5.48
C ALA A 229 -6.07 -7.91 4.63
N ASP A 230 -7.22 -8.31 5.19
CA ASP A 230 -8.51 -8.42 4.50
C ASP A 230 -9.69 -7.80 5.26
N ASP A 231 -9.45 -6.77 6.09
CA ASP A 231 -10.53 -6.09 6.83
C ASP A 231 -11.41 -5.19 5.94
N GLY A 232 -10.98 -4.92 4.71
CA GLY A 232 -11.67 -4.09 3.74
C GLY A 232 -11.55 -2.61 4.07
N LEU A 233 -10.48 -2.19 4.75
CA LEU A 233 -10.32 -0.83 5.25
C LEU A 233 -9.04 -0.15 4.74
N ILE A 234 -9.12 1.17 4.68
CA ILE A 234 -8.00 2.08 4.56
C ILE A 234 -7.77 2.69 5.94
N HIS A 235 -6.59 2.45 6.52
CA HIS A 235 -6.16 3.06 7.76
C HIS A 235 -5.53 4.41 7.43
N LEU A 236 -6.34 5.47 7.53
CA LEU A 236 -5.97 6.83 7.16
C LEU A 236 -5.41 7.56 8.38
N PHE A 237 -4.18 8.01 8.25
CA PHE A 237 -3.48 8.87 9.19
C PHE A 237 -3.21 10.21 8.55
N TYR A 238 -3.43 11.29 9.29
CA TYR A 238 -2.93 12.60 8.90
C TYR A 238 -2.40 13.33 10.11
N VAL A 239 -1.36 14.14 9.88
CA VAL A 239 -0.80 15.02 10.90
C VAL A 239 -1.03 16.45 10.46
N THR A 240 -1.75 17.22 11.26
CA THR A 240 -2.04 18.64 11.00
C THR A 240 -0.80 19.50 11.20
N ALA A 241 -0.76 20.67 10.56
CA ALA A 241 0.21 21.72 10.88
C ALA A 241 0.16 22.11 12.37
N GLY A 242 1.28 22.63 12.89
CA GLY A 242 1.41 23.04 14.29
C GLY A 242 2.07 22.02 15.22
N ILE A 243 2.21 20.75 14.80
CA ILE A 243 2.95 19.75 15.56
C ILE A 243 4.43 20.16 15.75
N SER A 244 4.96 19.97 16.96
CA SER A 244 6.39 20.21 17.21
C SER A 244 7.26 19.11 16.60
N ARG A 245 8.52 19.44 16.27
CA ARG A 245 9.49 18.45 15.76
C ARG A 245 9.73 17.32 16.76
N THR A 246 9.75 17.61 18.05
CA THR A 246 9.92 16.59 19.10
C THR A 246 8.70 15.68 19.23
N ALA A 247 7.50 16.24 19.07
CA ALA A 247 6.26 15.47 19.00
C ALA A 247 6.26 14.53 17.79
N LEU A 248 6.62 15.04 16.61
CA LEU A 248 6.69 14.23 15.39
C LEU A 248 7.77 13.14 15.47
N LEU A 249 8.94 13.44 16.04
CA LEU A 249 9.98 12.43 16.31
C LEU A 249 9.48 11.34 17.25
N ARG A 250 8.76 11.73 18.31
CA ARG A 250 8.16 10.79 19.26
C ARG A 250 7.12 9.90 18.59
N LEU A 251 6.32 10.42 17.65
CA LEU A 251 5.39 9.61 16.86
C LEU A 251 6.13 8.51 16.10
N PHE A 252 7.16 8.85 15.33
CA PHE A 252 7.94 7.85 14.58
C PHE A 252 8.66 6.86 15.50
N TRP A 253 9.19 7.31 16.63
CA TRP A 253 9.81 6.42 17.61
C TRP A 253 8.82 5.42 18.22
N THR A 254 7.62 5.88 18.58
CA THR A 254 6.57 5.03 19.19
C THR A 254 5.84 4.15 18.18
N MET A 255 5.98 4.40 16.88
CA MET A 255 5.56 3.46 15.83
C MET A 255 6.33 2.14 15.87
N GLN A 256 7.55 2.10 16.42
CA GLN A 256 8.30 0.85 16.56
C GLN A 256 7.59 -0.17 17.45
N SER A 257 6.94 0.31 18.52
CA SER A 257 6.11 -0.52 19.41
C SER A 257 4.62 -0.51 19.05
N GLY A 258 4.21 0.25 18.02
CA GLY A 258 2.81 0.43 17.65
C GLY A 258 1.97 1.23 18.66
N THR A 259 2.59 1.95 19.61
CA THR A 259 1.89 2.66 20.71
C THR A 259 1.69 4.16 20.44
N HIS A 260 2.02 4.62 19.23
CA HIS A 260 1.92 6.02 18.85
C HIS A 260 0.49 6.58 18.88
N LEU A 261 -0.53 5.72 18.79
CA LEU A 261 -1.94 6.10 18.92
C LEU A 261 -2.39 6.30 20.38
N ASP A 262 -1.76 5.60 21.31
CA ASP A 262 -2.08 5.67 22.75
C ASP A 262 -1.63 7.00 23.39
N TRP A 263 -0.70 7.69 22.73
CA TRP A 263 -0.12 8.93 23.25
C TRP A 263 -1.12 10.11 23.27
N GLY A 264 -2.20 10.06 22.49
CA GLY A 264 -3.23 11.11 22.48
C GLY A 264 -2.73 12.45 21.89
N CYS A 265 -1.84 12.40 20.91
CA CYS A 265 -1.37 13.59 20.21
C CYS A 265 -2.52 14.26 19.45
N THR A 266 -2.83 15.52 19.80
CA THR A 266 -3.94 16.28 19.17
C THR A 266 -3.76 16.54 17.68
N HIS A 267 -2.51 16.54 17.21
CA HIS A 267 -2.19 16.75 15.79
C HIS A 267 -2.21 15.47 14.97
N LEU A 268 -2.14 14.28 15.59
CA LEU A 268 -2.23 13.00 14.88
C LEU A 268 -3.68 12.55 14.88
N VAL A 269 -4.25 12.41 13.70
CA VAL A 269 -5.60 11.88 13.54
C VAL A 269 -5.55 10.55 12.80
N TYR A 270 -6.23 9.56 13.37
CA TYR A 270 -6.45 8.25 12.77
C TYR A 270 -7.94 8.05 12.46
N ARG A 271 -8.24 7.57 11.25
CA ARG A 271 -9.58 7.24 10.76
C ARG A 271 -9.55 5.94 9.98
N ARG A 272 -10.65 5.18 10.07
CA ARG A 272 -10.90 4.00 9.23
C ARG A 272 -11.81 4.42 8.09
N ALA A 273 -11.41 4.16 6.86
CA ALA A 273 -12.13 4.57 5.67
C ALA A 273 -12.29 3.42 4.67
N ARG A 274 -13.23 3.53 3.73
CA ARG A 274 -13.34 2.62 2.57
C ARG A 274 -12.92 3.28 1.26
N ALA A 275 -12.96 4.59 1.23
CA ALA A 275 -12.50 5.39 0.11
C ALA A 275 -11.94 6.71 0.64
N LEU A 276 -11.03 7.31 -0.13
CA LEU A 276 -10.49 8.64 0.14
C LEU A 276 -10.30 9.42 -1.14
N ARG A 277 -10.22 10.74 -1.00
CA ARG A 277 -9.83 11.69 -2.03
C ARG A 277 -8.87 12.69 -1.41
N LEU A 278 -7.74 12.88 -2.07
CA LEU A 278 -6.70 13.79 -1.65
C LEU A 278 -6.40 14.76 -2.80
N GLU A 279 -6.53 16.05 -2.52
CA GLU A 279 -6.36 17.12 -3.51
C GLU A 279 -5.29 18.09 -2.99
N PRO A 280 -4.01 17.92 -3.39
CA PRO A 280 -2.99 18.89 -3.08
C PRO A 280 -3.31 20.24 -3.71
N LEU A 281 -3.09 21.34 -2.97
CA LEU A 281 -3.33 22.72 -3.44
C LEU A 281 -2.07 23.38 -4.02
N SER A 282 -0.88 22.84 -3.71
CA SER A 282 0.37 23.29 -4.31
C SER A 282 0.53 22.81 -5.75
N GLU A 283 1.27 23.56 -6.56
CA GLU A 283 1.51 23.21 -7.98
C GLU A 283 2.46 22.03 -8.16
N ALA A 284 3.35 21.78 -7.19
CA ALA A 284 4.33 20.72 -7.25
C ALA A 284 4.58 20.11 -5.86
N GLY A 285 4.94 18.84 -5.84
CA GLY A 285 5.30 18.12 -4.64
C GLY A 285 5.55 16.64 -4.93
N VAL A 286 5.53 15.83 -3.87
CA VAL A 286 5.79 14.39 -3.95
C VAL A 286 4.60 13.62 -3.41
N MET A 287 4.22 12.58 -4.15
CA MET A 287 3.27 11.55 -3.74
C MET A 287 3.88 10.19 -4.04
N THR A 288 3.66 9.23 -3.15
CA THR A 288 4.14 7.86 -3.34
C THR A 288 3.00 6.87 -3.18
N VAL A 289 3.06 5.81 -3.98
CA VAL A 289 2.19 4.63 -3.88
C VAL A 289 3.10 3.43 -3.75
N ASP A 290 2.95 2.67 -2.67
CA ASP A 290 3.83 1.55 -2.29
C ASP A 290 5.33 1.93 -2.28
N GLY A 291 5.64 3.19 -1.94
CA GLY A 291 7.00 3.76 -1.93
C GLY A 291 7.50 4.28 -3.29
N GLU A 292 6.74 4.08 -4.37
CA GLU A 292 7.11 4.54 -5.71
C GLU A 292 6.49 5.89 -6.03
N ARG A 293 7.25 6.79 -6.68
CA ARG A 293 6.75 8.12 -7.07
C ARG A 293 5.62 8.00 -8.10
N VAL A 294 4.53 8.69 -7.85
CA VAL A 294 3.41 8.82 -8.80
C VAL A 294 3.24 10.27 -9.28
N GLU A 295 2.34 10.46 -10.24
CA GLU A 295 1.90 11.79 -10.68
C GLU A 295 1.41 12.61 -9.49
N TYR A 296 1.86 13.86 -9.42
CA TYR A 296 1.43 14.78 -8.38
C TYR A 296 0.16 15.50 -8.80
N GLY A 297 -0.89 15.40 -8.00
CA GLY A 297 -2.17 16.04 -8.27
C GLY A 297 -3.31 15.41 -7.48
N PRO A 298 -4.56 15.84 -7.76
CA PRO A 298 -5.75 15.22 -7.19
C PRO A 298 -5.80 13.72 -7.50
N LEU A 299 -6.06 12.94 -6.47
CA LEU A 299 -6.28 11.51 -6.59
C LEU A 299 -7.39 11.03 -5.67
N GLN A 300 -7.89 9.84 -5.98
CA GLN A 300 -8.87 9.17 -5.15
C GLN A 300 -8.61 7.68 -5.13
N ALA A 301 -8.96 7.04 -4.02
CA ALA A 301 -8.71 5.64 -3.81
C ALA A 301 -9.92 4.93 -3.21
N GLN A 302 -10.14 3.68 -3.59
CA GLN A 302 -11.15 2.79 -3.04
C GLN A 302 -10.54 1.43 -2.72
N VAL A 303 -10.89 0.89 -1.56
CA VAL A 303 -10.54 -0.48 -1.17
C VAL A 303 -11.44 -1.51 -1.84
N HIS A 304 -10.85 -2.61 -2.28
CA HIS A 304 -11.53 -3.81 -2.76
C HIS A 304 -11.10 -5.01 -1.91
N ARG A 305 -12.06 -5.54 -1.16
CA ARG A 305 -11.79 -6.51 -0.10
C ARG A 305 -11.37 -7.89 -0.64
N GLY A 306 -10.25 -8.43 -0.16
CA GLY A 306 -9.83 -9.82 -0.31
C GLY A 306 -9.65 -10.30 -1.76
N LEU A 307 -9.30 -9.40 -2.68
CA LEU A 307 -9.15 -9.72 -4.11
C LEU A 307 -7.79 -10.32 -4.47
N PHE A 308 -6.75 -9.96 -3.72
CA PHE A 308 -5.40 -10.45 -3.94
C PHE A 308 -5.16 -11.73 -3.15
N LYS A 309 -4.49 -12.72 -3.74
CA LYS A 309 -4.10 -13.96 -3.04
C LYS A 309 -2.59 -13.99 -2.92
N MET A 310 -2.10 -14.00 -1.68
CA MET A 310 -0.67 -14.07 -1.37
C MET A 310 -0.35 -15.35 -0.60
N GLY A 311 0.85 -15.90 -0.80
CA GLY A 311 1.37 -16.96 0.06
C GLY A 311 1.60 -16.41 1.47
N GLY A 312 0.91 -16.95 2.48
CA GLY A 312 0.83 -16.36 3.82
C GLY A 312 0.15 -17.28 4.82
N PRO A 313 0.37 -17.12 6.14
CA PRO A 313 -0.35 -17.89 7.13
C PRO A 313 -1.84 -17.51 7.13
N LEU A 314 -2.73 -18.50 7.30
CA LEU A 314 -4.17 -18.28 7.35
C LEU A 314 -4.56 -17.43 8.59
N PRO A 315 -5.51 -16.48 8.46
CA PRO A 315 -6.20 -15.92 9.63
C PRO A 315 -7.09 -16.98 10.27
N GLU A 316 -6.60 -17.66 11.31
CA GLU A 316 -7.39 -18.63 12.07
C GLU A 316 -8.08 -17.98 13.30
N PRO A 317 -9.33 -18.37 13.61
CA PRO A 317 -10.01 -17.98 14.84
C PRO A 317 -9.46 -18.77 16.04
N HIS A 318 -9.51 -18.17 17.23
CA HIS A 318 -9.04 -18.74 18.50
C HIS A 318 -9.45 -20.22 18.69
N ASN A 319 -8.49 -21.16 18.59
CA ASN A 319 -8.64 -22.53 19.08
C ASN A 319 -7.32 -23.02 19.73
N PRO A 320 -7.30 -23.53 20.98
CA PRO A 320 -6.06 -23.76 21.73
C PRO A 320 -5.35 -25.09 21.46
N ASP A 321 -5.88 -25.97 20.62
CA ASP A 321 -5.35 -27.35 20.45
C ASP A 321 -4.09 -27.46 19.55
N TRP A 322 -3.58 -26.36 19.02
CA TRP A 322 -2.46 -26.32 18.05
C TRP A 322 -1.06 -26.61 18.62
N LEU A 323 -0.86 -26.55 19.94
CA LEU A 323 0.44 -26.79 20.58
C LEU A 323 0.87 -28.26 20.51
N LEU A 324 -0.08 -29.21 20.51
CA LEU A 324 0.21 -30.64 20.51
C LEU A 324 0.66 -31.18 19.15
N LEU A 325 0.26 -30.52 18.05
CA LEU A 325 0.64 -30.94 16.70
C LEU A 325 2.05 -30.45 16.31
N ASN A 326 2.46 -29.27 16.78
CA ASN A 326 3.78 -28.70 16.45
C ASN A 326 4.93 -29.32 17.24
N LEU A 327 4.70 -29.81 18.47
CA LEU A 327 5.73 -30.53 19.24
C LEU A 327 6.15 -31.83 18.53
N ASN A 328 5.22 -32.56 17.93
CA ASN A 328 5.54 -33.80 17.19
C ASN A 328 6.30 -33.54 15.87
N LEU A 329 6.03 -32.42 15.18
CA LEU A 329 6.74 -32.05 13.95
C LEU A 329 8.15 -31.52 14.23
N MET A 330 8.38 -30.86 15.37
CA MET A 330 9.70 -30.38 15.74
C MET A 330 10.66 -31.53 16.11
N PHE A 331 10.15 -32.64 16.66
CA PHE A 331 10.95 -33.84 16.91
C PHE A 331 11.30 -34.63 15.63
N ALA A 332 10.49 -34.54 14.58
CA ALA A 332 10.75 -35.22 13.32
C ALA A 332 11.90 -34.59 12.49
N CYS A 333 12.14 -33.29 12.64
CA CYS A 333 13.23 -32.59 11.94
C CYS A 333 14.61 -32.69 12.62
N LEU A 334 14.69 -33.22 13.85
CA LEU A 334 15.95 -33.41 14.57
C LEU A 334 16.58 -34.80 14.37
N PHE A 335 15.95 -35.69 13.62
CA PHE A 335 16.42 -37.07 13.41
C PHE A 335 16.49 -37.53 11.93
N TYR A 336 16.54 -36.61 10.95
CA TYR A 336 16.85 -36.95 9.56
C TYR A 336 17.78 -35.94 8.90
#